data_AF-A0A6G1H912-F1
#
_entry.id   AF-A0A6G1H912-F1
#
_cell.length_a   1.000
_cell.length_b   1.000
_cell.length_c   1.000
_cell.angle_alpha   90.00
_cell.angle_beta   90.00
_cell.angle_gamma   90.00
#
_symmetry.space_group_name_H-M   'P 1'
#
loop_
_entity.id
_entity.type
_entity.pdbx_description
1 polymer ?
#
loop_
_entity_poly.entity_id
_entity_poly.type
_entity_poly.pdbx_seq_one_letter_code
_entity_poly.pdbx_strand_id
1 'polypeptide(L)'
;MNSTDMVRSGTRFTLSRDELLTLPEFVLLSLFPNGLLPDGHMNSYQDGDVYPVDYDPSSLQYMLEFFRHVAQTIPASPPSPSDRSANHNHEPEPVPIEPMPGSAREMLQDRAGIIVLREDLDFYAIPPRKDIQQPEMMEIKRAAGRALLQQDGIFSGLRKSEEPGTTEQHLIEMLTAGGFNHDDRWGHRASEPNKAVICSIALARLRTDVKGNDVANTNAVGMAQKLLLFWRKPARRCWWEGVELDNVEGVDGKLKVWIRRVWTLEMSVIGLR
;
A
#
# COMPACT_ATOMS: atom_id res chain seq x y z
N MET A 1 21.35 -9.94 -16.12
CA MET A 1 20.12 -9.12 -16.07
C MET A 1 19.06 -10.03 -15.48
N ASN A 2 18.87 -9.98 -14.17
CA ASN A 2 17.99 -10.91 -13.48
C ASN A 2 16.62 -10.25 -13.38
N SER A 3 15.78 -10.52 -14.37
CA SER A 3 14.38 -10.08 -14.39
C SER A 3 13.51 -11.30 -14.13
N THR A 4 12.47 -11.14 -13.33
CA THR A 4 11.49 -12.19 -13.02
C THR A 4 10.21 -11.89 -13.78
N ASP A 5 9.73 -12.86 -14.56
CA ASP A 5 8.43 -12.78 -15.22
C ASP A 5 7.35 -13.40 -14.33
N MET A 6 6.21 -12.71 -14.20
CA MET A 6 5.10 -13.08 -13.33
C MET A 6 3.80 -13.07 -14.11
N VAL A 7 2.92 -14.05 -13.89
CA VAL A 7 1.63 -14.12 -14.59
C VAL A 7 0.45 -14.39 -13.66
N ARG A 8 -0.65 -13.64 -13.83
CA ARG A 8 -1.98 -14.01 -13.31
C ARG A 8 -3.02 -13.75 -14.38
N SER A 9 -3.86 -14.75 -14.65
CA SER A 9 -4.97 -14.68 -15.62
C SER A 9 -4.58 -14.11 -17.00
N GLY A 10 -3.38 -14.41 -17.49
CA GLY A 10 -2.86 -13.97 -18.79
C GLY A 10 -2.12 -12.63 -18.81
N THR A 11 -2.14 -11.86 -17.71
CA THR A 11 -1.35 -10.60 -17.60
C THR A 11 0.06 -10.93 -17.17
N ARG A 12 1.07 -10.52 -17.95
CA ARG A 12 2.49 -10.72 -17.65
C ARG A 12 3.13 -9.45 -17.10
N PHE A 13 3.89 -9.59 -16.02
CA PHE A 13 4.71 -8.53 -15.45
C PHE A 13 6.16 -8.97 -15.44
N THR A 14 7.05 -8.11 -15.94
CA THR A 14 8.49 -8.30 -15.81
C THR A 14 8.99 -7.33 -14.74
N LEU A 15 9.63 -7.86 -13.70
CA LEU A 15 10.21 -7.10 -12.60
C LEU A 15 11.71 -7.33 -12.54
N SER A 16 12.48 -6.25 -12.48
CA SER A 16 13.89 -6.33 -12.11
C SER A 16 14.06 -6.66 -10.62
N ARG A 17 15.23 -7.18 -10.24
CA ARG A 17 15.58 -7.41 -8.82
C ARG A 17 15.40 -6.14 -7.98
N ASP A 18 15.82 -4.99 -8.50
CA ASP A 18 15.75 -3.72 -7.79
C ASP A 18 14.30 -3.29 -7.56
N GLU A 19 13.42 -3.44 -8.55
CA GLU A 19 11.99 -3.20 -8.37
C GLU A 19 11.40 -4.13 -7.31
N LEU A 20 11.74 -5.42 -7.35
CA LEU A 20 11.26 -6.40 -6.39
C LEU A 20 11.64 -6.02 -4.95
N LEU A 21 12.90 -5.63 -4.72
CA LEU A 21 13.39 -5.24 -3.39
C LEU A 21 12.75 -3.94 -2.85
N THR A 22 12.12 -3.15 -3.71
CA THR A 22 11.42 -1.93 -3.29
C THR A 22 9.95 -2.16 -2.95
N LEU A 23 9.35 -3.27 -3.40
CA LEU A 23 7.93 -3.54 -3.18
C LEU A 23 7.60 -3.68 -1.69
N PRO A 24 6.37 -3.31 -1.29
CA PRO A 24 5.90 -3.52 0.08
C PRO A 24 5.94 -5.00 0.48
N GLU A 25 6.23 -5.28 1.74
CA GLU A 25 6.33 -6.61 2.32
C GLU A 25 5.06 -7.43 2.06
N PHE A 26 3.87 -6.84 2.20
CA PHE A 26 2.62 -7.57 1.96
C PHE A 26 2.47 -8.04 0.50
N VAL A 27 3.03 -7.30 -0.46
CA VAL A 27 3.06 -7.71 -1.87
C VAL A 27 4.07 -8.83 -2.03
N LEU A 28 5.28 -8.68 -1.48
CA LEU A 28 6.30 -9.73 -1.53
C LEU A 28 5.81 -11.05 -0.94
N LEU A 29 5.09 -11.03 0.18
CA LEU A 29 4.50 -12.23 0.77
C LEU A 29 3.39 -12.84 -0.11
N SER A 30 2.65 -12.02 -0.86
CA SER A 30 1.62 -12.51 -1.78
C SER A 30 2.23 -13.09 -3.07
N LEU A 31 3.33 -12.50 -3.53
CA LEU A 31 4.08 -12.94 -4.71
C LEU A 31 4.93 -14.20 -4.41
N PHE A 32 5.47 -14.30 -3.19
CA PHE A 32 6.32 -15.39 -2.74
C PHE A 32 5.80 -15.97 -1.40
N PRO A 33 4.66 -16.67 -1.40
CA PRO A 33 4.03 -17.18 -0.18
C PRO A 33 4.90 -18.15 0.62
N ASN A 34 5.91 -18.76 -0.02
CA ASN A 34 6.87 -19.67 0.62
C ASN A 34 8.21 -19.00 0.99
N GLY A 35 8.31 -17.67 0.95
CA GLY A 35 9.46 -16.93 1.49
C GLY A 35 10.73 -16.89 0.62
N LEU A 36 10.61 -17.05 -0.70
CA LEU A 36 11.74 -16.91 -1.62
C LEU A 36 12.02 -15.43 -1.96
N LEU A 37 12.60 -14.68 -1.04
CA LEU A 37 13.45 -13.56 -1.43
C LEU A 37 14.86 -14.15 -1.71
N PRO A 38 15.37 -14.07 -2.94
CA PRO A 38 16.47 -14.91 -3.42
C PRO A 38 17.82 -14.35 -2.99
N ASP A 39 18.23 -14.60 -1.74
CA ASP A 39 19.63 -14.33 -1.34
C ASP A 39 20.49 -15.62 -1.27
N GLY A 40 19.91 -16.82 -1.44
CA GLY A 40 20.65 -18.08 -1.29
C GLY A 40 20.54 -19.13 -2.42
N HIS A 41 19.60 -18.96 -3.37
CA HIS A 41 19.35 -19.96 -4.44
C HIS A 41 19.13 -19.31 -5.82
N MET A 42 19.94 -18.32 -6.19
CA MET A 42 19.89 -17.75 -7.56
C MET A 42 20.40 -18.70 -8.66
N ASN A 43 20.94 -19.88 -8.32
CA ASN A 43 21.36 -20.87 -9.31
C ASN A 43 20.23 -21.83 -9.76
N SER A 44 19.01 -21.68 -9.26
CA SER A 44 17.85 -22.49 -9.69
C SER A 44 16.78 -21.71 -10.45
N TYR A 45 16.96 -20.40 -10.67
CA TYR A 45 16.09 -19.64 -11.59
C TYR A 45 16.59 -19.89 -13.01
N GLN A 46 15.84 -20.62 -13.83
CA GLN A 46 16.11 -20.64 -15.26
C GLN A 46 15.68 -19.28 -15.82
N ASP A 47 16.55 -18.65 -16.60
CA ASP A 47 16.23 -17.43 -17.35
C ASP A 47 14.97 -17.70 -18.20
N GLY A 48 13.86 -17.01 -17.90
CA GLY A 48 12.58 -17.18 -18.59
C GLY A 48 11.46 -17.92 -17.82
N ASP A 49 11.65 -18.29 -16.54
CA ASP A 49 10.57 -18.86 -15.73
C ASP A 49 9.47 -17.83 -15.41
N VAL A 50 8.22 -18.18 -15.73
CA VAL A 50 7.02 -17.37 -15.46
C VAL A 50 6.34 -17.87 -14.18
N TYR A 51 6.30 -17.05 -13.14
CA TYR A 51 5.73 -17.43 -11.86
C TYR A 51 4.23 -17.13 -11.78
N PRO A 52 3.37 -18.13 -11.52
CA PRO A 52 1.97 -17.87 -11.23
C PRO A 52 1.84 -17.21 -9.87
N VAL A 53 1.16 -16.06 -9.81
CA VAL A 53 0.92 -15.36 -8.54
C VAL A 53 -0.56 -15.20 -8.25
N ASP A 54 -0.90 -15.31 -6.97
CA ASP A 54 -2.26 -15.07 -6.48
C ASP A 54 -2.39 -13.65 -5.92
N TYR A 55 -2.08 -12.65 -6.75
CA TYR A 55 -2.28 -11.24 -6.43
C TYR A 55 -3.01 -10.51 -7.56
N ASP A 56 -3.98 -9.63 -7.25
CA ASP A 56 -4.78 -8.95 -8.28
C ASP A 56 -3.89 -8.16 -9.27
N PRO A 57 -3.97 -8.45 -10.59
CA PRO A 57 -3.07 -7.86 -11.57
C PRO A 57 -3.29 -6.35 -11.71
N SER A 58 -4.51 -5.85 -11.54
CA SER A 58 -4.79 -4.42 -11.68
C SER A 58 -4.20 -3.63 -10.50
N SER A 59 -4.30 -4.18 -9.29
CA SER A 59 -3.65 -3.65 -8.09
C SER A 59 -2.12 -3.62 -8.25
N LEU A 60 -1.52 -4.70 -8.77
CA LEU A 60 -0.07 -4.77 -8.97
C LEU A 60 0.38 -3.77 -10.04
N GLN A 61 -0.34 -3.68 -11.15
CA GLN A 61 -0.06 -2.72 -12.21
C GLN A 61 -0.08 -1.28 -11.68
N TYR A 62 -1.15 -0.90 -10.96
CA TYR A 62 -1.28 0.42 -10.35
C TYR A 62 -0.09 0.74 -9.43
N MET A 63 0.32 -0.21 -8.59
CA MET A 63 1.49 -0.04 -7.73
C MET A 63 2.78 0.16 -8.54
N LEU A 64 3.06 -0.72 -9.51
CA LEU A 64 4.28 -0.68 -10.29
C LEU A 64 4.40 0.61 -11.12
N GLU A 65 3.31 1.04 -11.75
CA GLU A 65 3.25 2.30 -12.49
C GLU A 65 3.59 3.48 -11.58
N PHE A 66 3.03 3.51 -10.36
CA PHE A 66 3.34 4.55 -9.39
C PHE A 66 4.81 4.53 -8.96
N PHE A 67 5.35 3.36 -8.60
CA PHE A 67 6.74 3.19 -8.19
C PHE A 67 7.72 3.62 -9.29
N ARG A 68 7.49 3.17 -10.53
CA ARG A 68 8.30 3.55 -11.70
C ARG A 68 8.24 5.05 -11.97
N HIS A 69 7.05 5.65 -11.86
CA HIS A 69 6.90 7.09 -12.02
C HIS A 69 7.71 7.86 -10.98
N VAL A 70 7.61 7.48 -9.69
CA VAL A 70 8.40 8.13 -8.63
C VAL A 70 9.90 7.94 -8.88
N ALA A 71 10.35 6.74 -9.26
CA ALA A 71 11.76 6.45 -9.56
C ALA A 71 12.35 7.37 -10.64
N GLN A 72 11.59 7.66 -11.70
CA GLN A 72 12.02 8.56 -12.79
C GLN A 72 12.21 10.01 -12.36
N THR A 73 11.58 10.43 -11.26
CA THR A 73 11.69 11.79 -10.73
C THR A 73 12.83 11.99 -9.74
N ILE A 74 13.56 10.93 -9.39
CA ILE A 74 14.72 11.02 -8.51
C ILE A 74 15.88 11.59 -9.32
N PRO A 75 16.51 12.71 -8.89
CA PRO A 75 17.65 13.28 -9.60
C PRO A 75 18.73 12.22 -9.81
N ALA A 76 19.18 12.03 -11.05
CA ALA A 76 20.39 11.27 -11.30
C ALA A 76 21.57 12.10 -10.80
N SER A 77 22.27 11.63 -9.76
CA SER A 77 23.55 12.23 -9.37
C SER A 77 24.47 12.24 -10.62
N PRO A 78 25.10 13.38 -10.97
CA PRO A 78 26.10 13.36 -12.03
C PRO A 78 27.22 12.38 -11.63
N PRO A 79 27.83 11.65 -12.58
CA PRO A 79 28.97 10.79 -12.26
C PRO A 79 30.08 11.67 -11.69
N SER A 80 30.37 11.50 -10.39
CA SER A 80 31.50 12.15 -9.73
C SER A 80 32.80 11.75 -10.46
N PRO A 81 33.67 12.69 -10.87
CA PRO A 81 34.91 12.36 -11.60
C PRO A 81 36.02 11.72 -10.77
N SER A 82 35.73 11.11 -9.61
CA SER A 82 36.75 10.70 -8.64
C SER A 82 36.68 9.22 -8.27
N ASP A 83 36.70 8.33 -9.26
CA ASP A 83 37.06 6.92 -9.08
C ASP A 83 38.24 6.55 -9.97
N ARG A 84 39.33 7.32 -9.82
CA ARG A 84 40.65 6.95 -10.34
C ARG A 84 41.71 7.12 -9.26
N SER A 85 41.55 6.46 -8.11
CA SER A 85 42.66 5.93 -7.29
C SER A 85 42.17 5.48 -5.92
N ALA A 86 41.87 4.19 -5.75
CA ALA A 86 42.09 3.49 -4.48
C ALA A 86 42.08 1.99 -4.71
N ASN A 87 43.28 1.42 -4.74
CA ASN A 87 43.55 0.01 -4.55
C ASN A 87 43.09 -0.39 -3.13
N HIS A 88 42.15 -1.32 -2.98
CA HIS A 88 42.28 -2.43 -2.02
C HIS A 88 41.15 -3.46 -2.14
N ASN A 89 41.56 -4.72 -2.25
CA ASN A 89 40.75 -5.91 -2.03
C ASN A 89 40.11 -5.84 -0.63
N HIS A 90 38.78 -5.83 -0.54
CA HIS A 90 38.03 -6.37 0.59
C HIS A 90 36.66 -6.86 0.08
N GLU A 91 36.33 -8.10 0.42
CA GLU A 91 35.04 -8.73 0.17
C GLU A 91 33.90 -8.00 0.92
N PRO A 92 32.66 -8.03 0.43
CA PRO A 92 31.55 -7.40 1.13
C PRO A 92 31.08 -8.27 2.30
N GLU A 93 31.54 -7.96 3.51
CA GLU A 93 30.93 -8.48 4.74
C GLU A 93 29.55 -7.83 5.00
N PRO A 94 28.57 -8.57 5.54
CA PRO A 94 27.25 -8.04 5.86
C PRO A 94 27.33 -7.11 7.07
N VAL A 95 27.14 -5.81 6.85
CA VAL A 95 27.16 -4.80 7.92
C VAL A 95 25.84 -4.85 8.71
N PRO A 96 25.86 -4.97 10.05
CA PRO A 96 24.66 -4.87 10.87
C PRO A 96 24.08 -3.44 10.84
N ILE A 97 22.78 -3.31 10.55
CA ILE A 97 22.08 -2.01 10.53
C ILE A 97 21.68 -1.64 11.97
N GLU A 98 22.47 -0.79 12.62
CA GLU A 98 22.04 -0.06 13.81
C GLU A 98 20.97 0.99 13.46
N PRO A 99 20.09 1.42 14.40
CA PRO A 99 19.14 2.48 14.14
C PRO A 99 19.90 3.83 14.02
N MET A 100 20.21 4.20 12.79
CA MET A 100 21.04 5.35 12.46
C MET A 100 20.35 6.69 12.80
N PRO A 101 21.01 7.59 13.57
CA PRO A 101 20.49 8.93 13.86
C PRO A 101 20.83 9.88 12.69
N GLY A 102 19.88 10.09 11.78
CA GLY A 102 19.97 11.07 10.70
C GLY A 102 18.64 11.81 10.50
N SER A 103 18.68 13.04 10.01
CA SER A 103 17.43 13.77 9.73
C SER A 103 16.69 13.09 8.56
N ALA A 104 15.37 12.98 8.61
CA ALA A 104 14.58 12.37 7.52
C ALA A 104 14.86 12.99 6.13
N ARG A 105 15.26 14.26 6.11
CA ARG A 105 15.68 14.98 4.90
C ARG A 105 16.98 14.43 4.31
N GLU A 106 17.92 14.04 5.14
CA GLU A 106 19.20 13.42 4.75
C GLU A 106 18.97 11.99 4.25
N MET A 107 18.07 11.24 4.89
CA MET A 107 17.66 9.91 4.41
C MET A 107 17.02 9.92 3.03
N LEU A 108 16.38 11.02 2.65
CA LEU A 108 15.60 11.18 1.42
C LEU A 108 16.25 12.11 0.39
N GLN A 109 17.51 12.49 0.59
CA GLN A 109 18.20 13.46 -0.27
C GLN A 109 18.35 12.95 -1.72
N ASP A 110 18.61 11.66 -1.88
CA ASP A 110 18.68 10.95 -3.18
C ASP A 110 17.67 9.79 -3.25
N ARG A 111 16.66 9.80 -2.37
CA ARG A 111 15.68 8.71 -2.23
C ARG A 111 14.26 9.25 -2.21
N ALA A 112 13.31 8.44 -2.60
CA ALA A 112 11.90 8.78 -2.47
C ALA A 112 11.20 7.83 -1.51
N GLY A 113 10.47 8.40 -0.55
CA GLY A 113 9.54 7.66 0.29
C GLY A 113 8.19 7.54 -0.42
N ILE A 114 7.60 6.36 -0.39
CA ILE A 114 6.25 6.09 -0.87
C ILE A 114 5.44 5.56 0.31
N ILE A 115 4.34 6.24 0.60
CA ILE A 115 3.34 5.81 1.57
C ILE A 115 2.41 4.85 0.84
N VAL A 116 2.24 3.64 1.38
CA VAL A 116 1.35 2.62 0.85
C VAL A 116 0.26 2.33 1.87
N LEU A 117 -0.96 2.72 1.54
CA LEU A 117 -2.14 2.47 2.36
C LEU A 117 -2.98 1.39 1.70
N ARG A 118 -3.25 0.32 2.44
CA ARG A 118 -4.08 -0.81 2.01
C ARG A 118 -5.26 -1.00 2.94
N GLU A 119 -6.43 -1.31 2.38
CA GLU A 119 -7.63 -1.71 3.10
C GLU A 119 -8.06 -3.11 2.66
N ASP A 120 -8.27 -3.99 3.63
CA ASP A 120 -9.12 -5.17 3.48
C ASP A 120 -10.46 -4.92 4.20
N LEU A 121 -11.56 -5.01 3.45
CA LEU A 121 -12.90 -4.81 3.94
C LEU A 121 -13.68 -6.13 3.79
N ASP A 122 -13.85 -6.86 4.88
CA ASP A 122 -14.77 -8.00 4.95
C ASP A 122 -16.17 -7.48 5.32
N PHE A 123 -17.22 -7.90 4.61
CA PHE A 123 -18.58 -7.47 4.92
C PHE A 123 -19.57 -8.63 5.09
N TYR A 124 -20.53 -8.42 5.99
CA TYR A 124 -21.54 -9.39 6.40
C TYR A 124 -22.91 -8.74 6.30
N ALA A 125 -23.59 -8.99 5.19
CA ALA A 125 -24.98 -8.57 5.00
C ALA A 125 -25.90 -9.37 5.93
N ILE A 126 -26.67 -8.68 6.76
CA ILE A 126 -27.68 -9.28 7.62
C ILE A 126 -28.92 -9.60 6.78
N PRO A 127 -29.48 -10.82 6.86
CA PRO A 127 -30.73 -11.17 6.19
C PRO A 127 -31.82 -10.11 6.41
N PRO A 128 -32.37 -9.49 5.35
CA PRO A 128 -33.40 -8.46 5.51
C PRO A 128 -34.74 -9.05 5.99
N ARG A 129 -34.96 -10.35 5.76
CA ARG A 129 -36.14 -11.11 6.17
C ARG A 129 -35.78 -12.53 6.61
N LYS A 130 -36.61 -13.16 7.43
CA LYS A 130 -36.33 -14.47 8.06
C LYS A 130 -36.34 -15.64 7.07
N ASP A 131 -37.14 -15.55 6.02
CA ASP A 131 -37.43 -16.63 5.07
C ASP A 131 -36.62 -16.54 3.77
N ILE A 132 -35.60 -15.67 3.74
CA ILE A 132 -34.73 -15.48 2.58
C ILE A 132 -33.98 -16.77 2.22
N GLN A 133 -33.98 -17.11 0.94
CA GLN A 133 -33.28 -18.30 0.44
C GLN A 133 -31.83 -17.97 0.09
N GLN A 134 -30.96 -19.00 0.10
CA GLN A 134 -29.53 -18.83 -0.19
C GLN A 134 -29.25 -18.12 -1.53
N PRO A 135 -29.92 -18.43 -2.66
CA PRO A 135 -29.64 -17.76 -3.93
C PRO A 135 -29.95 -16.26 -3.90
N GLU A 136 -31.07 -15.89 -3.28
CA GLU A 136 -31.48 -14.49 -3.08
C GLU A 136 -30.48 -13.74 -2.18
N MET A 137 -30.04 -14.38 -1.09
CA MET A 137 -29.03 -13.81 -0.20
C MET A 137 -27.69 -13.59 -0.93
N MET A 138 -27.33 -14.46 -1.87
CA MET A 138 -26.12 -14.27 -2.69
C MET A 138 -26.24 -13.03 -3.58
N GLU A 139 -27.40 -12.79 -4.19
CA GLU A 139 -27.62 -11.55 -4.97
C GLU A 139 -27.58 -10.30 -4.10
N ILE A 140 -28.18 -10.33 -2.91
CA ILE A 140 -28.11 -9.22 -1.95
C ILE A 140 -26.68 -8.96 -1.51
N LYS A 141 -25.87 -9.99 -1.26
CA LYS A 141 -24.44 -9.82 -0.93
C LYS A 141 -23.67 -9.18 -2.09
N ARG A 142 -23.95 -9.56 -3.34
CA ARG A 142 -23.35 -8.92 -4.52
C ARG A 142 -23.77 -7.46 -4.64
N ALA A 143 -25.05 -7.16 -4.42
CA ALA A 143 -25.58 -5.79 -4.46
C ALA A 143 -24.98 -4.92 -3.34
N ALA A 144 -24.84 -5.46 -2.12
CA ALA A 144 -24.14 -4.80 -1.02
C ALA A 144 -22.68 -4.51 -1.36
N GLY A 145 -21.98 -5.48 -1.97
CA GLY A 145 -20.61 -5.29 -2.45
C GLY A 145 -20.51 -4.14 -3.46
N ARG A 146 -21.44 -4.08 -4.44
CA ARG A 146 -21.51 -2.96 -5.40
C ARG A 146 -21.71 -1.60 -4.72
N ALA A 147 -22.58 -1.52 -3.73
CA ALA A 147 -22.81 -0.29 -2.97
C ALA A 147 -21.58 0.13 -2.14
N LEU A 148 -20.90 -0.83 -1.49
CA LEU A 148 -19.68 -0.57 -0.72
C LEU A 148 -18.47 -0.20 -1.59
N LEU A 149 -18.42 -0.64 -2.85
CA LEU A 149 -17.40 -0.22 -3.81
C LEU A 149 -17.51 1.28 -4.14
N GLN A 150 -18.71 1.85 -4.14
CA GLN A 150 -18.93 3.28 -4.40
C GLN A 150 -18.41 4.19 -3.28
N GLN A 151 -18.16 3.64 -2.08
CA GLN A 151 -17.48 4.34 -1.00
C GLN A 151 -15.97 4.35 -1.26
N ASP A 152 -15.54 5.24 -2.15
CA ASP A 152 -14.19 5.22 -2.74
C ASP A 152 -13.17 6.17 -2.09
N GLY A 153 -13.59 7.05 -1.17
CA GLY A 153 -12.69 7.94 -0.44
C GLY A 153 -11.80 7.18 0.56
N ILE A 154 -10.50 7.50 0.60
CA ILE A 154 -9.54 6.79 1.47
C ILE A 154 -9.84 6.97 2.96
N PHE A 155 -10.44 8.09 3.35
CA PHE A 155 -10.80 8.39 4.75
C PHE A 155 -12.26 8.13 5.10
N SER A 156 -13.06 7.63 4.15
CA SER A 156 -14.51 7.41 4.34
C SER A 156 -14.82 6.50 5.53
N GLY A 157 -14.02 5.46 5.75
CA GLY A 157 -14.16 4.53 6.87
C GLY A 157 -13.67 5.03 8.24
N LEU A 158 -12.96 6.17 8.29
CA LEU A 158 -12.43 6.73 9.54
C LEU A 158 -13.20 7.96 10.05
N ARG A 159 -13.86 8.72 9.16
CA ARG A 159 -14.55 9.98 9.51
C ARG A 159 -15.92 9.76 10.15
N LYS A 160 -16.00 9.00 11.25
CA LYS A 160 -17.28 8.76 11.94
C LYS A 160 -17.54 9.67 13.14
N SER A 161 -16.50 10.30 13.69
CA SER A 161 -16.63 11.24 14.80
C SER A 161 -16.10 12.60 14.39
N GLU A 162 -16.88 13.66 14.61
CA GLU A 162 -16.44 15.05 14.53
C GLU A 162 -15.72 15.49 15.81
N GLU A 163 -15.56 14.59 16.79
CA GLU A 163 -14.87 14.88 18.03
C GLU A 163 -13.38 15.19 17.77
N PRO A 164 -12.91 16.39 18.13
CA PRO A 164 -11.53 16.77 17.92
C PRO A 164 -10.60 15.98 18.85
N GLY A 165 -9.38 15.70 18.38
CA GLY A 165 -8.34 15.04 19.18
C GLY A 165 -8.39 13.51 19.16
N THR A 166 -9.25 12.89 18.35
CA THR A 166 -9.28 11.43 18.18
C THR A 166 -8.02 10.90 17.48
N THR A 167 -7.67 9.64 17.72
CA THR A 167 -6.54 8.97 17.05
C THR A 167 -6.75 8.90 15.54
N GLU A 168 -8.01 8.76 15.10
CA GLU A 168 -8.41 8.79 13.69
C GLU A 168 -8.06 10.13 13.04
N GLN A 169 -8.39 11.24 13.71
CA GLN A 169 -8.11 12.58 13.21
C GLN A 169 -6.59 12.81 13.10
N HIS A 170 -5.81 12.40 14.11
CA HIS A 170 -4.36 12.47 14.06
C HIS A 170 -3.76 11.61 12.93
N LEU A 171 -4.33 10.43 12.65
CA LEU A 171 -3.90 9.57 11.53
C LEU A 171 -4.18 10.25 10.18
N ILE A 172 -5.35 10.86 10.01
CA ILE A 172 -5.71 11.62 8.81
C ILE A 172 -4.74 12.79 8.62
N GLU A 173 -4.46 13.56 9.68
CA GLU A 173 -3.50 14.67 9.65
C GLU A 173 -2.08 14.20 9.30
N MET A 174 -1.65 13.07 9.86
CA MET A 174 -0.34 12.48 9.54
C MET A 174 -0.26 12.05 8.06
N LEU A 175 -1.28 11.37 7.55
CA LEU A 175 -1.32 10.90 6.16
C LEU A 175 -1.43 12.05 5.16
N THR A 176 -2.17 13.10 5.51
CA THR A 176 -2.30 14.31 4.67
C THR A 176 -1.05 15.16 4.68
N ALA A 177 -0.41 15.34 5.84
CA ALA A 177 0.92 15.95 5.92
C ALA A 177 1.97 15.13 5.15
N GLY A 178 1.82 13.80 5.12
CA GLY A 178 2.69 12.89 4.40
C GLY A 178 2.56 12.94 2.89
N GLY A 179 1.36 13.17 2.33
CA GLY A 179 1.23 13.31 0.88
C GLY A 179 -0.16 13.07 0.29
N PHE A 180 -1.09 12.50 1.06
CA PHE A 180 -2.50 12.38 0.65
C PHE A 180 -3.25 13.71 0.81
N ASN A 181 -4.40 13.82 0.15
CA ASN A 181 -5.36 14.90 0.35
C ASN A 181 -6.65 14.35 0.99
N HIS A 182 -7.46 15.24 1.58
CA HIS A 182 -8.67 14.85 2.32
C HIS A 182 -9.72 14.16 1.46
N ASP A 183 -9.75 14.48 0.16
CA ASP A 183 -10.67 14.03 -0.87
C ASP A 183 -10.08 12.94 -1.78
N ASP A 184 -8.86 12.46 -1.48
CA ASP A 184 -8.24 11.37 -2.23
C ASP A 184 -9.11 10.10 -2.19
N ARG A 185 -9.10 9.40 -3.32
CA ARG A 185 -9.80 8.14 -3.52
C ARG A 185 -8.81 6.98 -3.56
N TRP A 186 -9.30 5.77 -3.32
CA TRP A 186 -8.52 4.56 -3.53
C TRP A 186 -8.06 4.49 -4.99
N GLY A 187 -6.76 4.38 -5.21
CA GLY A 187 -6.21 4.28 -6.57
C GLY A 187 -6.52 2.94 -7.24
N HIS A 188 -6.69 1.90 -6.43
CA HIS A 188 -7.36 0.66 -6.85
C HIS A 188 -8.29 0.17 -5.75
N ARG A 189 -9.51 -0.26 -6.11
CA ARG A 189 -10.52 -0.80 -5.20
C ARG A 189 -11.37 -1.82 -5.95
N ALA A 190 -11.36 -3.07 -5.51
CA ALA A 190 -12.06 -4.15 -6.19
C ALA A 190 -12.63 -5.19 -5.21
N SER A 191 -13.74 -5.82 -5.60
CA SER A 191 -14.25 -6.98 -4.88
C SER A 191 -13.50 -8.24 -5.27
N GLU A 192 -13.19 -9.07 -4.29
CA GLU A 192 -12.62 -10.39 -4.52
C GLU A 192 -13.67 -11.36 -5.07
N PRO A 193 -13.39 -12.08 -6.18
CA PRO A 193 -14.34 -13.04 -6.73
C PRO A 193 -14.77 -14.09 -5.71
N ASN A 194 -16.07 -14.34 -5.63
CA ASN A 194 -16.69 -15.33 -4.73
C ASN A 194 -16.45 -15.08 -3.22
N LYS A 195 -15.96 -13.89 -2.83
CA LYS A 195 -15.77 -13.50 -1.43
C LYS A 195 -16.55 -12.21 -1.15
N ALA A 196 -16.98 -12.05 0.11
CA ALA A 196 -17.56 -10.80 0.58
C ALA A 196 -16.45 -9.86 1.10
N VAL A 197 -15.47 -9.62 0.23
CA VAL A 197 -14.26 -8.87 0.54
C VAL A 197 -14.02 -7.81 -0.53
N ILE A 198 -13.64 -6.60 -0.11
CA ILE A 198 -13.15 -5.54 -0.98
C ILE A 198 -11.70 -5.25 -0.57
N CYS A 199 -10.79 -5.34 -1.54
CA CYS A 199 -9.39 -4.98 -1.39
C CYS A 199 -9.19 -3.60 -2.00
N SER A 200 -8.51 -2.70 -1.29
CA SER A 200 -8.18 -1.37 -1.80
C SER A 200 -6.75 -0.99 -1.51
N ILE A 201 -6.16 -0.18 -2.38
CA ILE A 201 -4.82 0.36 -2.22
C ILE A 201 -4.75 1.81 -2.73
N ALA A 202 -4.01 2.63 -2.01
CA ALA A 202 -3.67 4.00 -2.40
C ALA A 202 -2.20 4.27 -2.09
N LEU A 203 -1.54 5.01 -2.98
CA LEU A 203 -0.14 5.38 -2.84
C LEU A 203 0.03 6.90 -2.89
N ALA A 204 0.94 7.40 -2.07
CA ALA A 204 1.36 8.80 -2.11
C ALA A 204 2.88 8.90 -2.01
N ARG A 205 3.47 9.83 -2.75
CA ARG A 205 4.88 10.20 -2.54
C ARG A 205 4.97 10.98 -1.23
N LEU A 206 5.89 10.59 -0.36
CA LEU A 206 6.15 11.30 0.89
C LEU A 206 6.66 12.72 0.56
N ARG A 207 5.90 13.74 0.98
CA ARG A 207 6.28 15.15 0.89
C ARG A 207 7.25 15.46 2.02
N THR A 208 8.45 15.90 1.67
CA THR A 208 9.48 16.33 2.64
C THR A 208 9.91 17.78 2.44
N ASP A 209 9.50 18.39 1.34
CA ASP A 209 9.88 19.73 0.90
C ASP A 209 8.85 20.77 1.33
N VAL A 210 8.69 20.94 2.63
CA VAL A 210 7.89 22.05 3.14
C VAL A 210 8.76 23.32 3.19
N LYS A 211 8.78 24.06 2.09
CA LYS A 211 9.37 25.42 2.05
C LYS A 211 8.42 26.39 2.76
N GLY A 212 8.59 26.61 4.06
CA GLY A 212 7.89 27.70 4.73
C GLY A 212 8.22 27.80 6.22
N ASN A 213 8.55 29.02 6.66
CA ASN A 213 8.98 29.38 8.02
C ASN A 213 7.82 29.40 9.05
N ASP A 214 6.72 28.68 8.79
CA ASP A 214 5.51 28.70 9.60
C ASP A 214 5.49 27.58 10.65
N VAL A 215 5.09 27.89 11.88
CA VAL A 215 5.03 26.93 12.99
C VAL A 215 4.09 25.75 12.67
N ALA A 216 3.02 25.99 11.90
CA ALA A 216 2.12 24.94 11.40
C ALA A 216 2.83 23.98 10.43
N ASN A 217 3.77 24.49 9.62
CA ASN A 217 4.59 23.69 8.70
C ASN A 217 5.60 22.82 9.44
N THR A 218 6.19 23.33 10.54
CA THR A 218 7.11 22.52 11.37
C THR A 218 6.41 21.31 11.98
N ASN A 219 5.15 21.46 12.41
CA ASN A 219 4.34 20.35 12.93
C ASN A 219 3.99 19.35 11.82
N ALA A 220 3.63 19.82 10.63
CA ALA A 220 3.35 18.96 9.48
C ALA A 220 4.58 18.13 9.06
N VAL A 221 5.77 18.75 9.02
CA VAL A 221 7.03 18.03 8.75
C VAL A 221 7.31 16.99 9.84
N GLY A 222 7.14 17.35 11.12
CA GLY A 222 7.31 16.40 12.22
C GLY A 222 6.33 15.23 12.16
N MET A 223 5.11 15.43 11.67
CA MET A 223 4.12 14.36 11.45
C MET A 223 4.50 13.48 10.25
N ALA A 224 4.88 14.06 9.12
CA ALA A 224 5.32 13.31 7.94
C ALA A 224 6.55 12.45 8.25
N GLN A 225 7.47 12.93 9.10
CA GLN A 225 8.63 12.16 9.56
C GLN A 225 8.25 10.93 10.38
N LYS A 226 7.16 10.98 11.17
CA LYS A 226 6.68 9.81 11.93
C LYS A 226 6.27 8.66 11.01
N LEU A 227 5.91 8.93 9.76
CA LEU A 227 5.58 7.86 8.82
C LEU A 227 6.79 6.96 8.52
N LEU A 228 8.01 7.50 8.56
CA LEU A 228 9.23 6.70 8.35
C LEU A 228 9.44 5.63 9.42
N LEU A 229 8.80 5.75 10.59
CA LEU A 229 8.81 4.69 11.61
C LEU A 229 8.14 3.40 11.12
N PHE A 230 7.30 3.49 10.09
CA PHE A 230 6.61 2.34 9.47
C PHE A 230 7.40 1.75 8.29
N TRP A 231 8.59 2.27 7.99
CA TRP A 231 9.46 1.66 6.99
C TRP A 231 9.93 0.29 7.48
N ARG A 232 9.61 -0.76 6.72
CA ARG A 232 9.85 -2.19 7.07
C ARG A 232 9.17 -2.63 8.38
N LYS A 233 8.25 -1.84 8.90
CA LYS A 233 7.46 -2.12 10.11
C LYS A 233 6.01 -1.72 9.85
N PRO A 234 5.27 -2.50 9.04
CA PRO A 234 3.91 -2.14 8.67
C PRO A 234 3.02 -2.01 9.90
N ALA A 235 2.31 -0.89 10.00
CA ALA A 235 1.30 -0.69 11.04
C ALA A 235 -0.04 -1.26 10.56
N ARG A 236 -0.72 -1.99 11.45
CA ARG A 236 -2.02 -2.58 11.15
C ARG A 236 -3.05 -2.16 12.19
N ARG A 237 -4.23 -1.78 11.72
CA ARG A 237 -5.39 -1.48 12.56
C ARG A 237 -6.60 -2.24 12.06
N CYS A 238 -7.24 -2.99 12.94
CA CYS A 238 -8.47 -3.73 12.66
C CYS A 238 -9.61 -3.19 13.52
N TRP A 239 -10.78 -2.98 12.93
CA TRP A 239 -11.99 -2.59 13.66
C TRP A 239 -13.25 -3.11 12.98
N TRP A 240 -14.35 -3.04 13.72
CA TRP A 240 -15.67 -3.41 13.25
C TRP A 240 -16.60 -2.21 13.24
N GLU A 241 -17.50 -2.17 12.28
CA GLU A 241 -18.53 -1.15 12.20
C GLU A 241 -19.83 -1.72 11.65
N GLY A 242 -20.96 -1.23 12.16
CA GLY A 242 -22.27 -1.43 11.55
C GLY A 242 -22.56 -0.29 10.59
N VAL A 243 -23.06 -0.60 9.39
CA VAL A 243 -23.56 0.38 8.44
C VAL A 243 -24.95 -0.03 7.94
N GLU A 244 -25.74 0.95 7.56
CA GLU A 244 -26.98 0.74 6.84
C GLU A 244 -26.78 1.22 5.40
N LEU A 245 -27.02 0.34 4.43
CA LEU A 245 -26.95 0.67 3.02
C LEU A 245 -28.34 0.94 2.48
N ASP A 246 -28.51 2.10 1.86
CA ASP A 246 -29.73 2.48 1.15
C ASP A 246 -29.70 1.96 -0.30
N ASN A 247 -30.88 1.76 -0.89
CA ASN A 247 -31.05 1.42 -2.31
C ASN A 247 -30.30 0.15 -2.76
N VAL A 248 -30.20 -0.86 -1.89
CA VAL A 248 -29.61 -2.16 -2.26
C VAL A 248 -30.63 -2.98 -3.06
N GLU A 249 -30.24 -3.38 -4.26
CA GLU A 249 -31.06 -4.22 -5.13
C GLU A 249 -31.51 -5.51 -4.42
N GLY A 250 -32.81 -5.81 -4.48
CA GLY A 250 -33.41 -6.97 -3.80
C GLY A 250 -33.75 -6.75 -2.33
N VAL A 251 -33.63 -5.52 -1.80
CA VAL A 251 -33.96 -5.18 -0.41
C VAL A 251 -34.99 -4.05 -0.38
N ASP A 252 -36.11 -4.28 0.30
CA ASP A 252 -37.07 -3.23 0.62
C ASP A 252 -36.58 -2.43 1.83
N GLY A 253 -36.12 -1.20 1.59
CA GLY A 253 -35.59 -0.31 2.62
C GLY A 253 -34.08 -0.44 2.81
N LYS A 254 -33.63 -0.43 4.07
CA LYS A 254 -32.20 -0.40 4.41
C LYS A 254 -31.65 -1.80 4.66
N LEU A 255 -30.51 -2.11 4.05
CA LEU A 255 -29.77 -3.33 4.36
C LEU A 255 -28.76 -3.06 5.48
N LYS A 256 -28.87 -3.82 6.57
CA LYS A 256 -27.87 -3.80 7.65
C LYS A 256 -26.66 -4.62 7.25
N VAL A 257 -25.47 -4.04 7.34
CA VAL A 257 -24.21 -4.70 7.01
C VAL A 257 -23.21 -4.47 8.14
N TRP A 258 -22.58 -5.54 8.59
CA TRP A 258 -21.39 -5.44 9.44
C TRP A 258 -20.15 -5.46 8.58
N ILE A 259 -19.22 -4.58 8.87
CA ILE A 259 -17.95 -4.47 8.17
C ILE A 259 -16.83 -4.69 9.18
N ARG A 260 -15.88 -5.56 8.83
CA ARG A 260 -14.57 -5.63 9.45
C ARG A 260 -13.59 -4.96 8.50
N ARG A 261 -12.95 -3.88 8.95
CA ARG A 261 -11.90 -3.21 8.18
C ARG A 261 -10.56 -3.51 8.80
N VAL A 262 -9.59 -3.83 7.94
CA VAL A 262 -8.18 -3.90 8.30
C VAL A 262 -7.44 -2.92 7.43
N TRP A 263 -6.84 -1.91 8.06
CA TRP A 263 -5.90 -1.03 7.39
C TRP A 263 -4.49 -1.48 7.65
N THR A 264 -3.69 -1.51 6.59
CA THR A 264 -2.24 -1.68 6.66
C THR A 264 -1.59 -0.44 6.08
N LEU A 265 -0.77 0.22 6.89
CA LEU A 265 0.08 1.33 6.48
C LEU A 265 1.51 0.84 6.42
N GLU A 266 2.12 0.95 5.25
CA GLU A 266 3.51 0.61 5.03
C GLU A 266 4.22 1.78 4.33
N MET A 267 5.52 1.90 4.56
CA MET A 267 6.37 2.79 3.80
C MET A 267 7.37 1.99 2.98
N SER A 268 7.49 2.34 1.70
CA SER A 268 8.58 1.90 0.83
C SER A 268 9.55 3.06 0.59
N VAL A 269 10.84 2.75 0.45
CA VAL A 269 11.87 3.72 0.08
C VAL A 269 12.56 3.24 -1.17
N ILE A 270 12.61 4.08 -2.19
CA ILE A 270 13.23 3.77 -3.49
C ILE A 270 14.39 4.73 -3.78
N GLY A 271 15.34 4.30 -4.61
CA GLY A 271 16.60 5.02 -4.82
C GLY A 271 17.73 4.64 -3.84
N LEU A 272 17.60 3.50 -3.15
CA LEU A 272 18.70 2.86 -2.44
C LEU A 272 19.67 2.28 -3.50
N ARG A 273 20.67 3.07 -3.91
CA ARG A 273 21.82 2.59 -4.68
C ARG A 273 23.00 2.37 -3.75
#